data_AF-A0A6M3IWC9-F1
#
_entry.id   AF-A0A6M3IWC9-F1
#
_cell.length_a   1.000
_cell.length_b   1.000
_cell.length_c   1.000
_cell.angle_alpha   90.00
_cell.angle_beta   90.00
_cell.angle_gamma   90.00
#
_symmetry.space_group_name_H-M   'P 1'
#
loop_
_entity.id
_entity.type
_entity.pdbx_description
1 polymer ?
#
loop_
_entity_poly.entity_id
_entity_poly.type
_entity_poly.pdbx_seq_one_letter_code
_entity_poly.pdbx_strand_id
1 'polypeptide(L)' 'MEIEKSIRRRINVSTSVKGIKTWDVTVDCVGYSEDEALAESDSIVAKLETRYPTPEV' A
#
# COMPACT_ATOMS: atom_id res chain seq x y z
N MET A 1 5.93 -27.77 -11.66
CA MET A 1 4.94 -27.34 -10.68
C MET A 1 4.66 -25.88 -10.97
N GLU A 2 3.41 -25.54 -11.30
CA GLU A 2 3.03 -24.16 -11.57
C GLU A 2 2.90 -23.44 -10.21
N ILE A 3 3.70 -22.39 -10.00
CA ILE A 3 3.62 -21.61 -8.75
C ILE A 3 2.42 -20.67 -8.92
N GLU A 4 1.31 -20.96 -8.24
CA GLU A 4 0.16 -20.06 -8.20
C GLU A 4 0.59 -18.73 -7.56
N LYS A 5 0.66 -17.68 -8.38
CA LYS A 5 0.96 -16.32 -7.94
C LYS A 5 -0.32 -15.63 -7.50
N SER A 6 -0.39 -15.16 -6.26
CA SER A 6 -1.51 -14.34 -5.79
C SER A 6 -1.02 -13.12 -5.00
N ILE A 7 -1.71 -11.99 -5.16
CA ILE A 7 -1.45 -10.76 -4.40
C ILE A 7 -2.77 -10.29 -3.80
N ARG A 8 -2.79 -10.12 -2.48
CA ARG A 8 -3.87 -9.46 -1.76
C ARG A 8 -3.36 -8.14 -1.22
N ARG A 9 -4.11 -7.07 -1.48
CA ARG A 9 -3.82 -5.72 -0.99
C ARG A 9 -4.92 -5.32 -0.01
N ARG A 10 -4.53 -4.90 1.18
CA ARG A 10 -5.42 -4.29 2.17
C ARG A 10 -4.92 -2.88 2.47
N ILE A 11 -5.82 -1.91 2.37
CA ILE A 11 -5.51 -0.51 2.64
C ILE A 11 -6.56 -0.02 3.64
N ASN A 12 -6.11 0.36 4.84
CA ASN A 12 -6.96 0.98 5.85
C ASN A 12 -6.67 2.48 5.84
N VAL A 13 -7.66 3.31 5.49
CA VAL A 13 -7.51 4.78 5.47
C VAL A 13 -8.27 5.38 6.64
N SER A 14 -7.59 6.20 7.44
CA SER A 14 -8.20 6.97 8.54
C SER A 14 -7.99 8.46 8.32
N THR A 15 -8.89 9.26 8.90
CA THR A 15 -8.84 10.73 8.81
C THR A 15 -8.83 11.29 10.22
N SER A 16 -7.82 12.09 10.53
CA SER A 16 -7.77 12.80 11.81
C SER A 16 -8.77 13.95 11.85
N VAL A 17 -9.04 14.45 13.05
CA VAL A 17 -9.86 15.66 13.27
C VAL A 17 -9.28 16.91 12.59
N LYS A 18 -7.98 16.92 12.29
CA LYS A 18 -7.28 18.01 11.58
C LYS A 18 -7.29 17.83 10.06
N GLY A 19 -8.04 16.87 9.53
CA GLY A 19 -8.11 16.59 8.09
C GLY A 19 -6.94 15.79 7.52
N ILE A 20 -5.90 15.50 8.32
CA ILE A 20 -4.76 14.67 7.91
C ILE A 20 -5.26 13.24 7.65
N LYS A 21 -4.96 12.72 6.45
CA LYS A 21 -5.21 11.33 6.06
C LYS A 21 -4.00 10.49 6.45
N THR A 22 -4.26 9.36 7.10
CA THR A 22 -3.25 8.35 7.41
C THR A 22 -3.70 7.03 6.82
N TRP A 23 -2.76 6.24 6.31
CA TRP A 23 -3.06 4.95 5.71
C TRP A 23 -2.11 3.87 6.22
N ASP A 24 -2.66 2.68 6.37
CA ASP A 24 -1.95 1.44 6.67
C ASP A 24 -2.13 0.50 5.47
N VAL A 25 -1.02 -0.02 4.94
CA VAL A 25 -0.99 -0.87 3.75
C VAL A 25 -0.42 -2.22 4.13
N THR A 26 -1.18 -3.28 3.84
CA THR A 26 -0.71 -4.66 3.91
C THR A 26 -0.75 -5.27 2.52
N VAL A 27 0.38 -5.82 2.08
CA VAL A 27 0.50 -6.57 0.83
C VAL A 27 0.87 -8.01 1.16
N ASP A 28 -0.06 -8.93 0.94
CA ASP A 28 0.20 -10.37 1.06
C ASP A 28 0.50 -10.94 -0.32
N CYS A 29 1.73 -11.43 -0.52
CA CYS A 29 2.18 -12.04 -1.76
C CYS A 29 2.45 -13.54 -1.58
N VAL A 30 1.84 -14.38 -2.43
CA VAL A 30 2.12 -15.82 -2.51
C VAL A 30 2.78 -16.10 -3.84
N GLY A 31 3.95 -16.77 -3.82
CA GLY A 31 4.69 -17.13 -5.05
C GLY A 31 5.51 -16.00 -5.67
N TYR A 32 5.73 -14.90 -4.94
CA TYR A 32 6.59 -13.78 -5.32
C TYR A 32 7.87 -13.76 -4.48
N SER A 33 8.91 -13.10 -4.99
CA SER A 33 10.08 -12.77 -4.17
C SER A 33 9.78 -11.62 -3.21
N GLU A 34 10.63 -11.47 -2.20
CA GLU A 34 10.57 -10.33 -1.27
C GLU A 34 10.72 -8.99 -2.01
N ASP A 35 11.65 -8.92 -2.98
CA ASP A 35 11.84 -7.72 -3.80
C ASP A 35 10.59 -7.35 -4.61
N GLU A 36 9.89 -8.34 -5.18
CA GLU A 36 8.62 -8.11 -5.90
C GLU A 36 7.53 -7.60 -4.94
N ALA A 37 7.47 -8.11 -3.71
CA ALA A 37 6.52 -7.67 -2.71
C ALA A 37 6.80 -6.23 -2.22
N LEU A 38 8.07 -5.87 -2.04
CA LEU A 38 8.48 -4.51 -1.67
C LEU A 38 8.17 -3.51 -2.80
N ALA A 39 8.49 -3.85 -4.05
CA ALA A 39 8.16 -3.00 -5.19
C ALA A 39 6.65 -2.74 -5.33
N GLU A 40 5.83 -3.75 -5.04
CA GLU A 40 4.37 -3.60 -5.01
C GLU A 40 3.91 -2.67 -3.87
N SER A 41 4.49 -2.82 -2.68
CA SER A 41 4.24 -1.93 -1.54
C SER A 41 4.56 -0.48 -1.88
N ASP A 42 5.75 -0.21 -2.42
CA ASP A 42 6.20 1.13 -2.78
C ASP A 42 5.29 1.78 -3.84
N SER A 43 4.87 0.99 -4.84
CA SER A 43 3.92 1.41 -5.87
C SER A 43 2.57 1.85 -5.28
N ILE A 44 2.10 1.18 -4.23
CA ILE A 44 0.85 1.53 -3.55
C ILE A 44 1.05 2.80 -2.71
N VAL A 45 2.15 2.90 -1.97
CA VAL A 45 2.46 4.09 -1.15
C VAL A 45 2.53 5.35 -2.02
N ALA A 46 3.25 5.31 -3.15
CA ALA A 46 3.34 6.46 -4.06
C ALA A 46 1.98 6.91 -4.62
N LYS A 47 1.09 5.96 -4.92
CA LYS A 47 -0.30 6.25 -5.33
C LYS A 47 -1.11 6.88 -4.20
N LEU A 48 -0.91 6.44 -2.96
CA LEU A 48 -1.62 6.97 -1.79
C LEU A 48 -1.14 8.37 -1.44
N GLU A 49 0.16 8.66 -1.53
CA GLU A 49 0.71 10.01 -1.35
C GLU A 49 0.10 11.00 -2.36
N THR A 50 0.00 10.59 -3.62
CA THR A 50 -0.63 11.41 -4.66
C THR A 50 -2.13 11.62 -4.39
N ARG A 51 -2.82 10.59 -3.92
CA ARG A 51 -4.27 10.62 -3.66
C ARG A 51 -4.64 11.40 -2.40
N TYR A 52 -3.76 11.38 -1.41
CA TYR A 52 -3.96 11.97 -0.08
C TYR A 52 -2.76 12.86 0.27
N PRO A 53 -2.62 14.02 -0.40
CA PRO A 53 -1.53 14.93 -0.11
C PRO A 53 -1.60 15.39 1.35
N THR A 54 -0.43 15.51 1.98
CA THR A 54 -0.36 16.07 3.32
C THR A 54 -0.73 17.55 3.23
N PRO A 55 -1.69 18.05 4.02
CA PRO A 55 -2.02 19.47 4.01
C PRO A 55 -0.77 20.28 4.42
N GLU A 56 -0.39 21.26 3.60
CA GLU A 56 0.65 22.22 3.97
C GLU A 56 0.17 23.01 5.21
N VAL A 57 0.98 22.97 6.27
CA VAL A 57 0.71 23.65 7.54
C VAL A 57 1.02 25.13 7.43
#